data_AF-A0A8T4MNF3-F1
#
_entry.id   AF-A0A8T4MNF3-F1
#
_cell.length_a   1.000
_cell.length_b   1.000
_cell.length_c   1.000
_cell.angle_alpha   90.00
_cell.angle_beta   90.00
_cell.angle_gamma   90.00
#
_symmetry.space_group_name_H-M   'P 1'
#
loop_
_entity.id
_entity.type
_entity.pdbx_description
1 polymer ?
#
loop_
_entity_poly.entity_id
_entity_poly.type
_entity_poly.pdbx_seq_one_letter_code
_entity_poly.pdbx_strand_id
1 'polypeptide(L)'
;MIFIIKVQTNKEDAAVDMIAERVQKKNINVYSVLRPHGLRGYIILESEDRDSSEEAVYNLPYIKGIVGRTISYDEIKNMLESNAATISIEDGDIVEIIGSTLKGEKAKVLRIDKQKEEVVVSLLGAVVPLPVTIKMDNIKVIRRESEGDTE
;
A
#
# COMPACT_ATOMS: atom_id res chain seq x y z
N MET A 1 -21.98 -0.18 9.01
CA MET A 1 -21.86 -1.30 8.06
C MET A 1 -20.86 -0.94 6.98
N ILE A 2 -19.98 -1.85 6.58
CA ILE A 2 -18.94 -1.59 5.58
C ILE A 2 -19.33 -2.25 4.25
N PHE A 3 -19.23 -1.50 3.16
CA PHE A 3 -19.58 -1.90 1.82
C PHE A 3 -18.41 -1.67 0.86
N ILE A 4 -18.31 -2.51 -0.17
CA ILE A 4 -17.40 -2.28 -1.29
C ILE A 4 -18.19 -1.69 -2.44
N ILE A 5 -17.70 -0.58 -2.99
CA ILE A 5 -18.25 0.03 -4.18
C ILE A 5 -17.30 -0.21 -5.34
N LYS A 6 -17.83 -0.76 -6.42
CA LYS A 6 -17.08 -0.91 -7.68
C LYS A 6 -17.07 0.43 -8.40
N VAL A 7 -15.88 0.87 -8.78
CA VAL A 7 -15.67 2.11 -9.52
C VAL A 7 -14.89 1.84 -10.81
N GLN A 8 -14.89 2.82 -11.70
CA GLN A 8 -14.04 2.81 -12.87
C GLN A 8 -12.58 2.92 -12.45
N THR A 9 -11.72 2.06 -13.03
CA THR A 9 -10.28 2.07 -12.78
C THR A 9 -9.67 3.44 -13.10
N ASN A 10 -8.76 3.92 -12.25
CA ASN A 10 -8.11 5.24 -12.31
C ASN A 10 -9.05 6.44 -12.09
N LYS A 11 -10.25 6.19 -11.53
CA LYS A 11 -11.23 7.21 -11.14
C LYS A 11 -11.67 7.05 -9.68
N GLU A 12 -10.89 6.33 -8.87
CA GLU A 12 -11.15 6.09 -7.46
C GLU A 12 -11.16 7.39 -6.67
N ASP A 13 -10.14 8.24 -6.84
CA ASP A 13 -10.04 9.52 -6.12
C ASP A 13 -11.23 10.44 -6.43
N ALA A 14 -11.55 10.59 -7.72
CA ALA A 14 -12.71 11.36 -8.15
C ALA A 14 -14.04 10.79 -7.62
N ALA A 15 -14.17 9.46 -7.56
CA ALA A 15 -15.37 8.84 -7.01
C ALA A 15 -15.51 9.09 -5.51
N VAL A 16 -14.41 9.03 -4.75
CA VAL A 16 -14.41 9.35 -3.31
C VAL A 16 -14.86 10.79 -3.08
N ASP A 17 -14.29 11.74 -3.81
CA ASP A 17 -14.64 13.17 -3.69
C ASP A 17 -16.13 13.41 -3.96
N MET A 18 -16.66 12.81 -5.03
CA MET A 18 -18.06 12.97 -5.41
C MET A 18 -19.04 12.36 -4.40
N ILE A 19 -18.69 11.20 -3.83
CA ILE A 19 -19.49 10.60 -2.75
C ILE A 19 -19.45 11.50 -1.52
N ALA A 20 -18.27 11.97 -1.12
CA ALA A 20 -18.12 12.85 0.04
C ALA A 20 -18.94 14.14 -0.11
N GLU A 21 -18.89 14.79 -1.26
CA GLU A 21 -19.72 15.96 -1.56
C GLU A 21 -21.22 15.64 -1.48
N ARG A 22 -21.65 14.50 -2.01
CA ARG A 22 -23.06 14.10 -2.01
C ARG A 22 -23.56 13.81 -0.60
N VAL A 23 -22.78 13.07 0.19
CA VAL A 23 -23.08 12.76 1.58
C VAL A 23 -23.26 14.04 2.39
N GLN A 24 -22.37 15.02 2.22
CA GLN A 24 -22.48 16.31 2.90
C GLN A 24 -23.70 17.12 2.43
N LYS A 25 -23.95 17.18 1.12
CA LYS A 25 -25.08 17.96 0.55
C LYS A 25 -26.45 17.39 0.95
N LYS A 26 -26.57 16.07 1.02
CA LYS A 26 -27.83 15.38 1.33
C LYS A 26 -27.96 14.95 2.78
N ASN A 27 -26.92 15.17 3.59
CA ASN A 27 -26.84 14.76 4.99
C ASN A 27 -27.18 13.27 5.19
N ILE A 28 -26.53 12.42 4.37
CA ILE A 28 -26.75 10.96 4.36
C ILE A 28 -25.94 10.33 5.51
N ASN A 29 -26.47 9.27 6.12
CA ASN A 29 -25.83 8.54 7.22
C ASN A 29 -24.67 7.64 6.75
N VAL A 30 -23.65 8.28 6.15
CA VAL A 30 -22.37 7.68 5.77
C VAL A 30 -21.29 8.21 6.72
N TYR A 31 -20.57 7.30 7.36
CA TYR A 31 -19.55 7.62 8.35
C TYR A 31 -18.18 7.85 7.72
N SER A 32 -17.81 7.03 6.73
CA SER A 32 -16.51 7.12 6.08
C SER A 32 -16.53 6.62 4.64
N VAL A 33 -15.64 7.19 3.82
CA VAL A 33 -15.36 6.74 2.45
C VAL A 33 -13.86 6.67 2.30
N LEU A 34 -13.36 5.53 1.85
CA LEU A 34 -11.93 5.25 1.81
C LEU A 34 -11.52 4.58 0.50
N ARG A 35 -10.40 5.03 -0.04
CA ARG A 35 -9.68 4.34 -1.11
C ARG A 35 -8.67 3.35 -0.49
N PRO A 36 -8.89 2.02 -0.62
CA PRO A 36 -7.91 1.04 -0.16
C PRO A 36 -6.63 1.06 -1.00
N HIS A 37 -5.48 0.86 -0.36
CA HIS A 37 -4.20 0.72 -1.05
C HIS A 37 -4.11 -0.67 -1.69
N GLY A 38 -3.62 -0.74 -2.93
CA GLY A 38 -3.44 -2.01 -3.66
C GLY A 38 -4.69 -2.57 -4.35
N LEU A 39 -5.90 -2.03 -4.10
CA LEU A 39 -7.12 -2.46 -4.77
C LEU A 39 -7.57 -1.43 -5.82
N ARG A 40 -7.38 -1.77 -7.10
CA ARG A 40 -7.78 -0.91 -8.24
C ARG A 40 -9.22 -1.15 -8.65
N GLY A 41 -9.97 -0.08 -8.90
CA GLY A 41 -11.36 -0.12 -9.34
C GLY A 41 -12.37 -0.34 -8.22
N TYR A 42 -11.98 -0.13 -6.97
CA TYR A 42 -12.86 -0.29 -5.81
C TYR A 42 -12.58 0.76 -4.74
N ILE A 43 -13.62 1.08 -3.99
CA ILE A 43 -13.57 1.93 -2.80
C ILE A 43 -14.37 1.27 -1.67
N ILE A 44 -14.09 1.66 -0.45
CA ILE A 44 -14.77 1.19 0.75
C ILE A 44 -15.66 2.32 1.26
N LEU A 45 -16.89 2.00 1.62
CA LEU A 45 -17.88 2.94 2.14
C LEU A 45 -18.49 2.39 3.43
N GLU A 46 -18.50 3.19 4.47
CA GLU A 46 -19.10 2.84 5.75
C GLU A 46 -20.35 3.68 5.99
N SER A 47 -21.49 3.04 6.20
CA SER A 47 -22.78 3.71 6.44
C SER A 47 -23.57 3.04 7.55
N GLU A 48 -24.61 3.72 8.05
CA GLU A 48 -25.54 3.16 9.04
C GLU A 48 -26.25 1.92 8.50
N ASP A 49 -26.85 2.05 7.32
CA ASP A 49 -27.64 1.02 6.65
C ASP A 49 -27.33 0.94 5.15
N ARG A 50 -27.93 -0.05 4.48
CA ARG A 50 -27.75 -0.27 3.04
C ARG A 50 -28.39 0.85 2.20
N ASP A 51 -29.55 1.36 2.61
CA ASP A 51 -30.26 2.42 1.89
C ASP A 51 -29.42 3.70 1.81
N SER A 52 -28.74 4.07 2.90
CA SER A 52 -27.80 5.19 2.98
C SER A 52 -26.61 5.00 2.05
N SER A 53 -26.07 3.78 1.97
CA SER A 53 -25.01 3.45 1.01
C SER A 53 -25.48 3.58 -0.43
N GLU A 54 -26.67 3.05 -0.75
CA GLU A 54 -27.23 3.10 -2.10
C GLU A 54 -27.52 4.56 -2.51
N GLU A 55 -28.10 5.37 -1.63
CA GLU A 55 -28.36 6.79 -1.87
C GLU A 55 -27.08 7.62 -2.05
N ALA A 56 -26.01 7.27 -1.32
CA ALA A 56 -24.72 7.93 -1.42
C ALA A 56 -24.04 7.69 -2.77
N VAL A 57 -24.25 6.52 -3.38
CA VAL A 57 -23.60 6.13 -4.64
C VAL A 57 -24.53 6.20 -5.86
N TYR A 58 -25.82 6.51 -5.64
CA TYR A 58 -26.84 6.51 -6.68
C TYR A 58 -26.60 7.55 -7.76
N ASN A 59 -26.56 7.09 -9.02
CA ASN A 59 -26.43 7.92 -10.22
C ASN A 59 -25.21 8.86 -10.19
N LEU A 60 -24.14 8.47 -9.51
CA LEU A 60 -22.86 9.16 -9.58
C LEU A 60 -22.01 8.63 -10.74
N PRO A 61 -21.25 9.50 -11.43
CA PRO A 61 -20.36 9.06 -12.48
C PRO A 61 -19.22 8.21 -11.90
N TYR A 62 -18.64 7.36 -12.75
CA TYR A 62 -17.56 6.41 -12.41
C TYR A 62 -17.94 5.29 -11.44
N ILE A 63 -19.09 5.36 -10.79
CA ILE A 63 -19.62 4.29 -9.94
C ILE A 63 -20.31 3.24 -10.79
N LYS A 64 -19.95 1.97 -10.58
CA LYS A 64 -20.57 0.81 -11.22
C LYS A 64 -21.59 0.12 -10.31
N GLY A 65 -21.54 0.37 -9.00
CA GLY A 65 -22.51 -0.11 -8.01
C GLY A 65 -21.86 -0.75 -6.79
N ILE A 66 -22.70 -1.10 -5.82
CA ILE A 66 -22.28 -1.81 -4.60
C ILE A 66 -22.05 -3.29 -4.91
N VAL A 67 -20.97 -3.85 -4.39
CA VAL A 67 -20.59 -5.24 -4.61
C VAL A 67 -20.90 -6.09 -3.39
N GLY A 68 -21.68 -7.14 -3.61
CA GLY A 68 -21.80 -8.25 -2.67
C GLY A 68 -22.52 -7.91 -1.37
N ARG A 69 -21.97 -8.41 -0.26
CA ARG A 69 -22.50 -8.29 1.10
C ARG A 69 -21.67 -7.31 1.92
N THR A 70 -22.16 -6.97 3.11
CA THR A 70 -21.38 -6.23 4.10
C THR A 70 -20.13 -7.00 4.50
N ILE A 71 -19.06 -6.27 4.76
CA ILE A 71 -17.74 -6.82 5.08
C ILE A 71 -17.38 -6.46 6.52
N SER A 72 -16.65 -7.35 7.19
CA SER A 72 -16.12 -7.09 8.53
C SER A 72 -14.86 -6.24 8.50
N TYR A 73 -14.54 -5.57 9.62
CA TYR A 73 -13.32 -4.77 9.72
C TYR A 73 -12.06 -5.63 9.55
N ASP A 74 -12.04 -6.85 10.08
CA ASP A 74 -10.92 -7.78 9.97
C ASP A 74 -10.55 -8.12 8.52
N GLU A 75 -11.54 -8.21 7.63
CA GLU A 75 -11.33 -8.48 6.20
C GLU A 75 -10.68 -7.30 5.47
N ILE A 76 -10.99 -6.06 5.87
CA ILE A 76 -10.42 -4.85 5.24
C ILE A 76 -9.14 -4.37 5.92
N LYS A 77 -8.81 -4.89 7.11
CA LYS A 77 -7.62 -4.48 7.88
C LYS A 77 -6.34 -4.58 7.05
N ASN A 78 -6.14 -5.71 6.37
CA ASN A 78 -4.97 -5.93 5.51
C ASN A 78 -4.90 -5.00 4.28
N MET A 79 -6.01 -4.35 3.92
CA MET A 79 -6.11 -3.40 2.80
C MET A 79 -5.87 -1.95 3.24
N LEU A 80 -6.15 -1.68 4.51
CA LEU A 80 -5.90 -0.41 5.19
C LEU A 80 -4.44 -0.31 5.64
N GLU A 81 -3.92 -1.41 6.18
CA GLU A 81 -2.50 -1.58 6.47
C GLU A 81 -1.77 -1.66 5.13
N SER A 82 -1.38 -0.50 4.63
CA SER A 82 -0.37 -0.42 3.60
C SER A 82 0.80 -1.24 4.10
N ASN A 83 0.97 -2.43 3.52
CA ASN A 83 2.26 -3.10 3.46
C ASN A 83 3.20 -2.29 2.54
N ALA A 84 3.22 -0.96 2.67
CA ALA A 84 4.47 -0.27 2.71
C ALA A 84 5.20 -0.91 3.90
N ALA A 85 5.84 -2.04 3.66
CA ALA A 85 7.22 -2.11 4.03
C ALA A 85 7.85 -0.87 3.39
N THR A 86 7.73 0.28 4.07
CA THR A 86 8.76 1.29 4.05
C THR A 86 9.93 0.49 4.54
N ILE A 87 10.65 -0.11 3.61
CA ILE A 87 11.88 -0.79 3.92
C ILE A 87 12.75 0.39 4.35
N SER A 88 12.74 0.67 5.65
CA SER A 88 13.67 1.55 6.30
C SER A 88 15.00 0.82 6.24
N ILE A 89 15.57 0.78 5.04
CA ILE A 89 16.94 0.40 4.81
C ILE A 89 17.73 1.57 5.41
N GLU A 90 18.65 1.24 6.30
CA GLU A 90 19.62 2.20 6.82
C GLU A 90 20.99 1.91 6.20
N ASP A 91 21.88 2.91 6.18
CA ASP A 91 23.27 2.64 5.84
C ASP A 91 23.84 1.63 6.83
N GLY A 92 24.58 0.62 6.32
CA GLY A 92 25.11 -0.46 7.13
C GLY A 92 24.24 -1.72 7.22
N ASP A 93 22.96 -1.66 6.83
CA ASP A 93 22.09 -2.84 6.87
C ASP A 93 22.59 -3.98 5.97
N ILE A 94 22.33 -5.22 6.41
CA ILE A 94 22.56 -6.39 5.59
C ILE A 94 21.26 -6.75 4.89
N VAL A 95 21.32 -6.83 3.58
CA VAL A 95 20.19 -7.03 2.70
C VAL A 95 20.44 -8.21 1.76
N GLU A 96 19.37 -8.92 1.40
CA GLU A 96 19.37 -10.01 0.43
C GLU A 96 18.68 -9.54 -0.86
N ILE A 97 19.31 -9.82 -1.99
CA ILE A 97 18.80 -9.39 -3.29
C ILE A 97 17.77 -10.41 -3.78
N ILE A 98 16.56 -9.97 -4.11
CA ILE A 98 15.44 -10.85 -4.53
C ILE A 98 15.15 -10.81 -6.03
N GLY A 99 15.47 -9.71 -6.73
CA GLY A 99 14.97 -9.45 -8.08
C GLY A 99 16.01 -9.03 -9.14
N SER A 100 17.30 -9.13 -8.86
CA SER A 100 18.38 -8.80 -9.82
C SER A 100 19.12 -10.07 -10.30
N THR A 101 20.09 -9.92 -11.20
CA THR A 101 21.01 -11.00 -11.63
C THR A 101 21.73 -11.67 -10.44
N LEU A 102 21.84 -10.95 -9.33
CA LEU A 102 22.48 -11.36 -8.08
C LEU A 102 21.48 -11.90 -7.05
N LYS A 103 20.40 -12.55 -7.51
CA LYS A 103 19.34 -13.07 -6.64
C LYS A 103 19.89 -14.08 -5.63
N GLY A 104 19.57 -13.91 -4.35
CA GLY A 104 20.01 -14.75 -3.22
C GLY A 104 21.34 -14.32 -2.59
N GLU A 105 22.04 -13.36 -3.20
CA GLU A 105 23.28 -12.84 -2.64
C GLU A 105 23.01 -11.87 -1.49
N LYS A 106 23.86 -11.94 -0.46
CA LYS A 106 23.84 -11.03 0.68
C LYS A 106 24.78 -9.86 0.43
N ALA A 107 24.31 -8.66 0.72
CA ALA A 107 25.06 -7.43 0.50
C ALA A 107 24.91 -6.50 1.71
N LYS A 108 25.94 -5.69 1.96
CA LYS A 108 25.92 -4.60 2.94
C LYS A 108 25.56 -3.30 2.23
N VAL A 109 24.62 -2.54 2.78
CA VAL A 109 24.20 -1.25 2.24
C VAL A 109 25.28 -0.21 2.50
N LEU A 110 25.72 0.48 1.45
CA LEU A 110 26.69 1.56 1.54
C LEU A 110 26.01 2.93 1.56
N ARG A 111 25.05 3.14 0.66
CA ARG A 111 24.30 4.39 0.56
C ARG A 111 22.95 4.17 -0.09
N ILE A 112 22.01 5.04 0.23
CA ILE A 112 20.63 4.96 -0.22
C ILE A 112 20.25 6.27 -0.90
N ASP A 113 19.71 6.17 -2.11
CA ASP A 113 19.15 7.30 -2.86
C ASP A 113 17.62 7.20 -2.83
N LYS A 114 17.00 7.89 -1.86
CA LYS A 114 15.54 7.90 -1.69
C LYS A 114 14.80 8.65 -2.81
N GLN A 115 15.48 9.54 -3.54
CA GLN A 115 14.84 10.26 -4.66
C GLN A 115 14.72 9.39 -5.91
N LYS A 116 15.65 8.45 -6.09
CA LYS A 116 15.68 7.54 -7.25
C LYS A 116 15.19 6.13 -6.95
N GLU A 117 14.84 5.84 -5.69
CA GLU A 117 14.46 4.50 -5.23
C GLU A 117 15.56 3.45 -5.50
N GLU A 118 16.82 3.88 -5.40
CA GLU A 118 18.02 3.06 -5.64
C GLU A 118 18.86 2.96 -4.37
N VAL A 119 19.54 1.83 -4.20
CA VAL A 119 20.51 1.61 -3.13
C VAL A 119 21.79 1.02 -3.70
N VAL A 120 22.91 1.50 -3.17
CA VAL A 120 24.23 0.98 -3.52
C VAL A 120 24.65 0.02 -2.43
N VAL A 121 24.92 -1.21 -2.82
CA VAL A 121 25.28 -2.31 -1.92
C VAL A 121 26.64 -2.89 -2.29
N SER A 122 27.30 -3.49 -1.32
CA SER A 122 28.54 -4.24 -1.50
C SER A 122 28.31 -5.70 -1.15
N LEU A 123 28.59 -6.62 -2.09
CA LEU A 123 28.37 -8.05 -1.89
C LEU A 123 29.33 -8.61 -0.83
N LEU A 124 28.78 -9.35 0.15
CA LEU A 124 29.57 -9.97 1.21
C LEU A 124 30.31 -11.23 0.75
N GLY A 125 29.86 -11.89 -0.32
CA GLY A 125 30.49 -13.08 -0.89
C GLY A 125 31.64 -12.80 -1.87
N ALA A 126 31.91 -11.54 -2.20
CA ALA A 126 32.93 -11.17 -3.18
C ALA A 126 34.31 -11.00 -2.53
N VAL A 127 35.35 -11.60 -3.13
CA VAL A 127 36.76 -11.44 -2.70
C VAL A 127 37.22 -9.97 -2.80
N VAL A 128 36.61 -9.21 -3.69
CA VAL A 128 36.83 -7.77 -3.87
C VAL A 128 35.49 -7.04 -3.74
N PRO A 129 35.35 -6.05 -2.84
CA PRO A 129 34.10 -5.32 -2.66
C PRO A 129 33.87 -4.36 -3.84
N LEU A 130 33.01 -4.77 -4.78
CA LEU A 130 32.54 -3.88 -5.86
C LEU A 130 31.17 -3.29 -5.47
N PRO A 131 31.00 -1.95 -5.49
CA PRO A 131 29.71 -1.34 -5.26
C PRO A 131 28.78 -1.55 -6.47
N VAL A 132 27.57 -2.06 -6.22
CA VAL A 132 26.54 -2.29 -7.24
C VAL A 132 25.29 -1.52 -6.86
N THR A 133 24.69 -0.83 -7.84
CA THR A 133 23.41 -0.11 -7.67
C THR A 133 22.25 -1.05 -7.99
N ILE A 134 21.27 -1.14 -7.09
CA ILE A 134 20.09 -1.99 -7.21
C ILE A 134 18.85 -1.17 -6.82
N LYS A 135 17.71 -1.44 -7.45
CA LYS A 135 16.42 -0.84 -7.08
C LYS A 135 15.95 -1.35 -5.71
N MET A 136 15.36 -0.48 -4.89
CA MET A 136 14.85 -0.83 -3.57
C MET A 136 13.85 -2.00 -3.58
N ASP A 137 12.97 -2.08 -4.59
CA ASP A 137 12.00 -3.17 -4.73
C ASP A 137 12.64 -4.57 -4.85
N ASN A 138 13.90 -4.64 -5.28
CA ASN A 138 14.57 -5.90 -5.56
C ASN A 138 15.37 -6.42 -4.37
N ILE A 139 15.10 -5.94 -3.15
CA ILE A 139 15.95 -6.17 -1.99
C ILE A 139 15.11 -6.36 -0.73
N LYS A 140 15.55 -7.27 0.11
CA LYS A 140 14.92 -7.61 1.38
C LYS A 140 15.93 -7.45 2.51
N VAL A 141 15.62 -6.64 3.53
CA VAL A 141 16.48 -6.51 4.71
C VAL A 141 16.47 -7.83 5.48
N ILE A 142 17.66 -8.38 5.76
CA ILE A 142 17.84 -9.61 6.53
C ILE A 142 18.36 -9.35 7.94
N ARG A 143 19.09 -8.24 8.16
CA ARG A 143 19.57 -7.84 9.48
C ARG A 143 19.68 -6.32 9.55
N ARG A 144 19.01 -5.73 10.53
CA ARG A 144 19.11 -4.31 10.86
C ARG A 144 20.22 -4.15 11.90
N GLU A 145 21.12 -3.18 11.74
CA GLU A 145 22.28 -3.01 12.65
C GLU A 145 21.82 -2.68 14.10
N SER A 146 20.55 -2.27 14.28
CA SER A 146 19.90 -1.99 15.57
C SER A 146 19.42 -3.22 16.35
N GLU A 147 19.51 -4.45 15.82
CA GLU A 147 19.17 -5.70 16.53
C GLU A 147 20.42 -6.54 16.83
N GLY A 148 21.20 -6.02 17.77
CA GLY A 148 22.23 -6.77 18.47
C GLY A 148 22.44 -6.17 19.85
N ASP A 149 21.55 -6.51 20.79
CA ASP A 149 21.84 -6.67 22.24
C ASP A 149 20.54 -6.96 23.04
N THR A 150 20.00 -8.17 22.90
CA THR A 150 19.22 -8.94 23.90
C THR A 150 18.98 -10.30 23.23
N GLU A 151 19.49 -11.46 23.64
CA GLU A 151 20.10 -11.99 24.87
C GLU A 151 21.27 -12.92 24.51
#